data_AF-A0A4P8PFR7-F1
#
_entry.id   AF-A0A4P8PFR7-F1
#
_cell.length_a   1.000
_cell.length_b   1.000
_cell.length_c   1.000
_cell.angle_alpha   90.00
_cell.angle_beta   90.00
_cell.angle_gamma   90.00
#
_symmetry.space_group_name_H-M   'P 1'
#
loop_
_entity.id
_entity.type
_entity.pdbx_description
1 polymer ?
#
loop_
_entity_poly.entity_id
_entity_poly.type
_entity_poly.pdbx_seq_one_letter_code
_entity_poly.pdbx_strand_id
1 'polypeptide(L)'
;MDMDGFPLFSSSCGSSSSVPPSEAGLNHAPDPTAPAEPVAPDPDVYHPLLDDNTRSAELDERAGFHFAGLSESDKKNILDSQVIIDRAIEKALLSDGYSRDELNELSKRNEIRGFLFYPKGKLLSLRTYKKYVEEVEFGTHRSKAYEDIIEAISSSKLFLTKVKRTKRWELGKVWERGEERR
;
A
#
# COMPACT_ATOMS: atom_id res chain seq x y z
N MET A 1 22.44 -2.96 -64.02
CA MET A 1 21.98 -3.14 -62.62
C MET A 1 20.69 -3.91 -62.73
N ASP A 2 20.91 -5.20 -62.83
CA ASP A 2 19.99 -6.26 -63.17
C ASP A 2 19.06 -6.53 -62.00
N MET A 3 17.76 -6.57 -62.27
CA MET A 3 16.72 -7.04 -61.36
C MET A 3 15.96 -8.14 -62.11
N ASP A 4 16.59 -9.30 -62.20
CA ASP A 4 15.89 -10.58 -62.33
C ASP A 4 15.06 -10.76 -61.04
N GLY A 5 13.80 -11.16 -61.01
CA GLY A 5 13.02 -11.90 -61.98
C GLY A 5 12.26 -12.94 -61.17
N PHE A 6 10.93 -12.84 -61.06
CA PHE A 6 10.09 -13.98 -60.68
C PHE A 6 8.71 -13.87 -61.34
N PRO A 7 8.27 -14.89 -62.09
CA PRO A 7 7.04 -14.85 -62.86
C PRO A 7 5.80 -15.26 -62.05
N LEU A 8 4.70 -14.59 -62.39
CA LEU A 8 3.31 -15.02 -62.17
C LEU A 8 3.00 -16.24 -63.06
N PHE A 9 2.49 -17.33 -62.46
CA PHE A 9 1.72 -18.33 -63.19
C PHE A 9 0.50 -18.77 -62.37
N SER A 10 -0.60 -18.95 -63.10
CA SER A 10 -1.97 -19.15 -62.64
C SER A 10 -2.39 -20.62 -62.69
N SER A 11 -3.46 -20.94 -61.93
CA SER A 11 -4.43 -22.05 -62.12
C SER A 11 -3.98 -23.45 -61.67
N SER A 12 -4.79 -24.39 -61.16
CA SER A 12 -6.23 -24.50 -60.80
C SER A 12 -6.44 -25.88 -60.14
N CYS A 13 -7.47 -26.01 -59.26
CA CYS A 13 -8.25 -27.20 -58.78
C CYS A 13 -7.51 -28.49 -58.36
N GLY A 14 -7.85 -29.31 -57.36
CA GLY A 14 -8.96 -29.61 -56.42
C GLY A 14 -8.50 -30.93 -55.71
N SER A 15 -9.01 -31.50 -54.64
CA SER A 15 -10.21 -31.35 -53.82
C SER A 15 -9.94 -31.97 -52.44
N SER A 16 -10.74 -31.52 -51.48
CA SER A 16 -11.30 -32.23 -50.32
C SER A 16 -10.39 -33.05 -49.39
N SER A 17 -10.32 -32.61 -48.13
CA SER A 17 -10.98 -33.38 -47.08
C SER A 17 -11.37 -32.45 -45.93
N SER A 18 -12.65 -32.56 -45.58
CA SER A 18 -13.42 -31.84 -44.60
C SER A 18 -13.13 -32.28 -43.17
N VAL A 19 -12.89 -31.31 -42.28
CA VAL A 19 -13.14 -31.44 -40.83
C VAL A 19 -13.77 -30.11 -40.36
N PRO A 20 -15.02 -30.12 -39.86
CA PRO A 20 -15.65 -28.90 -39.37
C PRO A 20 -15.11 -28.49 -37.99
N PRO A 21 -14.97 -27.19 -37.69
CA PRO A 21 -14.80 -26.75 -36.31
C PRO A 21 -16.16 -26.82 -35.60
N SER A 22 -16.24 -27.61 -34.53
CA SER A 22 -17.38 -27.63 -33.62
C SER A 22 -17.42 -26.33 -32.80
N GLU A 23 -18.42 -25.50 -33.07
CA GLU A 23 -18.85 -24.46 -32.14
C GLU A 23 -19.76 -25.03 -31.04
N ALA A 24 -19.87 -24.25 -29.96
CA ALA A 24 -20.92 -24.25 -28.95
C ALA A 24 -20.86 -25.32 -27.83
N GLY A 25 -20.15 -24.95 -26.77
CA GLY A 25 -20.78 -24.69 -25.47
C GLY A 25 -21.12 -25.90 -24.60
N LEU A 26 -20.48 -25.99 -23.43
CA LEU A 26 -21.12 -26.48 -22.21
C LEU A 26 -20.45 -25.81 -21.00
N ASN A 27 -21.24 -24.96 -20.35
CA ASN A 27 -20.98 -24.42 -19.02
C ASN A 27 -20.55 -25.55 -18.09
N HIS A 28 -19.32 -25.49 -17.56
CA HIS A 28 -18.98 -26.29 -16.39
C HIS A 28 -19.85 -25.79 -15.23
N ALA A 29 -20.88 -26.57 -14.91
CA ALA A 29 -21.57 -26.45 -13.64
C ALA A 29 -20.54 -26.63 -12.50
N PRO A 30 -20.57 -25.79 -11.44
CA PRO A 30 -19.70 -26.01 -10.29
C PRO A 30 -20.12 -27.30 -9.58
N ASP A 31 -19.14 -28.17 -9.35
CA ASP A 31 -19.29 -29.35 -8.51
C ASP A 31 -19.73 -28.91 -7.09
N PRO A 32 -20.89 -29.37 -6.55
CA PRO A 32 -21.41 -28.88 -5.27
C PRO A 32 -20.63 -29.38 -4.04
N THR A 33 -19.56 -30.18 -4.22
CA THR A 33 -18.93 -30.91 -3.10
C THR A 33 -17.46 -30.55 -2.87
N ALA A 34 -16.88 -29.64 -3.64
CA ALA A 34 -15.53 -29.14 -3.35
C ALA A 34 -15.61 -28.10 -2.21
N PRO A 35 -14.91 -28.31 -1.07
CA PRO A 35 -14.72 -27.25 -0.09
C PRO A 35 -14.09 -26.06 -0.82
N ALA A 36 -14.74 -24.90 -0.78
CA ALA A 36 -14.19 -23.69 -1.36
C ALA A 36 -12.79 -23.48 -0.78
N GLU A 37 -11.75 -23.55 -1.62
CA GLU A 37 -10.40 -23.19 -1.19
C GLU A 37 -10.48 -21.78 -0.60
N PRO A 38 -9.96 -21.56 0.62
CA PRO A 38 -9.95 -20.23 1.19
C PRO A 38 -9.08 -19.36 0.28
N VAL A 39 -9.72 -18.45 -0.45
CA VAL A 39 -9.05 -17.41 -1.23
C VAL A 39 -8.19 -16.64 -0.24
N ALA A 40 -6.89 -16.93 -0.25
CA ALA A 40 -5.94 -16.23 0.61
C ALA A 40 -6.02 -14.74 0.25
N PRO A 41 -6.19 -13.84 1.24
CA PRO A 41 -6.19 -12.42 0.97
C PRO A 41 -4.89 -12.04 0.26
N ASP A 42 -5.02 -11.29 -0.83
CA ASP A 42 -3.91 -10.85 -1.66
C ASP A 42 -2.88 -10.10 -0.77
N PRO A 43 -1.62 -10.56 -0.69
CA PRO A 43 -0.62 -10.01 0.22
C PRO A 43 -0.28 -8.54 -0.07
N ASP A 44 -0.67 -7.99 -1.23
CA ASP A 44 -0.44 -6.59 -1.58
C ASP A 44 -1.60 -5.64 -1.22
N VAL A 45 -2.66 -6.14 -0.61
CA VAL A 45 -3.74 -5.29 -0.11
C VAL A 45 -3.30 -4.59 1.17
N TYR A 46 -3.15 -3.27 1.10
CA TYR A 46 -2.90 -2.44 2.27
C TYR A 46 -4.09 -2.49 3.23
N HIS A 47 -3.83 -2.96 4.46
CA HIS A 47 -4.79 -2.96 5.56
C HIS A 47 -4.38 -1.90 6.59
N PRO A 48 -5.00 -0.70 6.58
CA PRO A 48 -4.73 0.37 7.54
C PRO A 48 -4.82 -0.11 8.99
N LEU A 49 -4.03 0.50 9.87
CA LEU A 49 -4.06 0.25 11.32
C LEU A 49 -5.24 0.98 11.96
N LEU A 50 -5.47 2.22 11.51
CA LEU A 50 -6.63 3.03 11.87
C LEU A 50 -7.47 3.38 10.64
N ASP A 51 -8.78 3.41 10.86
CA ASP A 51 -9.72 4.05 9.95
C ASP A 51 -9.56 5.58 9.99
N ASP A 52 -9.99 6.24 8.92
CA ASP A 52 -9.78 7.68 8.76
C ASP A 52 -10.57 8.53 9.77
N ASN A 53 -11.71 8.04 10.31
CA ASN A 53 -12.47 8.79 11.31
C ASN A 53 -11.74 8.78 12.65
N THR A 54 -11.27 7.62 13.09
CA THR A 54 -10.47 7.51 14.32
C THR A 54 -9.15 8.27 14.18
N ARG A 55 -8.49 8.17 13.01
CA ARG A 55 -7.26 8.94 12.70
C ARG A 55 -7.52 10.44 12.81
N SER A 56 -8.62 10.93 12.23
CA SER A 56 -9.01 12.34 12.28
C SER A 56 -9.30 12.80 13.72
N ALA A 57 -10.04 12.01 14.51
CA ALA A 57 -10.33 12.34 15.90
C ALA A 57 -9.06 12.45 16.76
N GLU A 58 -8.11 11.52 16.61
CA GLU A 58 -6.83 11.58 17.33
C GLU A 58 -5.98 12.80 16.93
N LEU A 59 -6.01 13.16 15.64
CA LEU A 59 -5.27 14.31 15.11
C LEU A 59 -5.88 15.63 15.60
N ASP A 60 -7.22 15.73 15.62
CA ASP A 60 -7.94 16.89 16.11
C ASP A 60 -7.71 17.11 17.62
N GLU A 61 -7.81 16.05 18.42
CA GLU A 61 -7.50 16.08 19.86
C GLU A 61 -6.08 16.61 20.11
N ARG A 62 -5.10 16.10 19.35
CA ARG A 62 -3.70 16.53 19.45
C ARG A 62 -3.49 17.98 19.01
N ALA A 63 -4.22 18.42 17.99
CA ALA A 63 -4.07 19.74 17.40
C ALA A 63 -4.78 20.86 18.18
N GLY A 64 -5.59 20.54 19.19
CA GLY A 64 -6.48 21.48 19.88
C GLY A 64 -5.85 22.84 20.22
N PHE A 65 -4.73 22.87 20.93
CA PHE A 65 -4.05 24.15 21.27
C PHE A 65 -3.41 24.83 20.04
N HIS A 66 -2.98 24.06 19.05
CA HIS A 66 -2.31 24.55 17.85
C HIS A 66 -3.26 25.23 16.86
N PHE A 67 -4.56 24.96 16.95
CA PHE A 67 -5.60 25.57 16.12
C PHE A 67 -6.12 26.91 16.64
N ALA A 68 -5.65 27.38 17.79
CA ALA A 68 -6.04 28.67 18.34
C ALA A 68 -5.75 29.82 17.34
N GLY A 69 -6.78 30.60 17.00
CA GLY A 69 -6.67 31.73 16.08
C GLY A 69 -6.80 31.40 14.58
N LEU A 70 -6.99 30.12 14.21
CA LEU A 70 -7.27 29.72 12.84
C LEU A 70 -8.77 29.79 12.52
N SER A 71 -9.11 30.02 11.25
CA SER A 71 -10.48 29.89 10.76
C SER A 71 -10.92 28.42 10.74
N GLU A 72 -12.22 28.14 10.87
CA GLU A 72 -12.74 26.76 10.80
C GLU A 72 -12.39 26.08 9.47
N SER A 73 -12.37 26.84 8.37
CA SER A 73 -11.92 26.33 7.06
C SER A 73 -10.45 25.94 7.06
N ASP A 74 -9.58 26.73 7.68
CA ASP A 74 -8.15 26.41 7.74
C ASP A 74 -7.89 25.20 8.63
N LYS A 75 -8.57 25.11 9.78
CA LYS A 75 -8.51 23.94 10.67
C LYS A 75 -8.89 22.68 9.90
N LYS A 76 -10.03 22.69 9.22
CA LYS A 76 -10.49 21.56 8.41
C LYS A 76 -9.48 21.17 7.32
N ASN A 77 -8.97 22.15 6.57
CA ASN A 77 -7.99 21.87 5.52
C ASN A 77 -6.68 21.28 6.06
N ILE A 78 -6.22 21.76 7.21
CA ILE A 78 -5.02 21.22 7.89
C ILE A 78 -5.29 19.79 8.36
N LEU A 79 -6.43 19.54 9.01
CA LEU A 79 -6.79 18.23 9.53
C LEU A 79 -6.92 17.20 8.39
N ASP A 80 -7.65 17.56 7.32
CA ASP A 80 -7.81 16.72 6.13
C ASP A 80 -6.43 16.40 5.49
N SER A 81 -5.52 17.37 5.44
CA SER A 81 -4.14 17.16 4.96
C SER A 81 -3.33 16.23 5.88
N GLN A 82 -3.46 16.39 7.19
CA GLN A 82 -2.77 15.53 8.17
C GLN A 82 -3.23 14.08 8.04
N VAL A 83 -4.52 13.83 7.86
CA VAL A 83 -5.06 12.46 7.65
C VAL A 83 -4.44 11.79 6.43
N ILE A 84 -4.35 12.51 5.30
CA ILE A 84 -3.76 11.99 4.05
C ILE A 84 -2.28 11.64 4.27
N ILE A 85 -1.52 12.55 4.86
CA ILE A 85 -0.08 12.36 5.10
C ILE A 85 0.17 11.21 6.09
N ASP A 86 -0.55 11.20 7.22
CA ASP A 86 -0.41 10.18 8.28
C ASP A 86 -0.68 8.77 7.72
N ARG A 87 -1.76 8.62 6.94
CA ARG A 87 -2.09 7.36 6.27
C ARG A 87 -1.01 6.93 5.25
N ALA A 88 -0.49 7.88 4.48
CA ALA A 88 0.54 7.59 3.48
C ALA A 88 1.85 7.13 4.14
N ILE A 89 2.27 7.80 5.21
CA ILE A 89 3.46 7.45 5.99
C ILE A 89 3.28 6.08 6.67
N GLU A 90 2.13 5.81 7.30
CA GLU A 90 1.81 4.50 7.89
C GLU A 90 2.00 3.38 6.87
N LYS A 91 1.42 3.55 5.67
CA LYS A 91 1.56 2.60 4.56
C LYS A 91 3.02 2.36 4.18
N ALA A 92 3.82 3.43 4.05
CA ALA A 92 5.22 3.34 3.67
C ALA A 92 6.10 2.71 4.76
N LEU A 93 5.81 2.95 6.04
CA LEU A 93 6.51 2.29 7.14
C LEU A 93 6.19 0.79 7.19
N LEU A 94 4.92 0.42 7.01
CA LEU A 94 4.53 -0.98 6.94
C LEU A 94 5.15 -1.71 5.75
N SER A 95 5.20 -1.06 4.57
CA SER A 95 5.85 -1.65 3.39
C SER A 95 7.35 -1.86 3.59
N ASP A 96 7.99 -0.97 4.37
CA ASP A 96 9.41 -1.04 4.67
C ASP A 96 9.74 -2.08 5.75
N GLY A 97 8.73 -2.66 6.39
CA GLY A 97 8.87 -3.74 7.36
C GLY A 97 9.01 -3.28 8.81
N TYR A 98 8.55 -2.07 9.14
CA TYR A 98 8.43 -1.65 10.53
C TYR A 98 7.29 -2.40 11.24
N SER A 99 7.43 -2.60 12.56
CA SER A 99 6.50 -3.39 13.37
C SER A 99 5.08 -2.85 13.32
N ARG A 100 4.13 -3.71 12.91
CA ARG A 100 2.70 -3.38 12.89
C ARG A 100 2.19 -3.07 14.29
N ASP A 101 2.65 -3.84 15.28
CA ASP A 101 2.21 -3.69 16.67
C ASP A 101 2.66 -2.36 17.26
N GLU A 102 3.92 -1.96 17.04
CA GLU A 102 4.43 -0.67 17.51
C GLU A 102 3.73 0.50 16.81
N LEU A 103 3.52 0.43 15.48
CA LEU A 103 2.80 1.48 14.75
C LEU A 103 1.33 1.60 15.19
N ASN A 104 0.75 0.53 15.75
CA ASN A 104 -0.59 0.53 16.32
C ASN A 104 -0.64 1.10 17.76
N GLU A 105 0.50 1.38 18.38
CA GLU A 105 0.54 2.06 19.68
C GLU A 105 0.30 3.56 19.53
N LEU A 106 -0.62 4.12 20.33
CA LEU A 106 -0.93 5.55 20.31
C LEU A 106 0.29 6.42 20.64
N SER A 107 1.14 5.98 21.57
CA SER A 107 2.41 6.65 21.91
C SER A 107 3.31 6.82 20.69
N LYS A 108 3.50 5.74 19.91
CA LYS A 108 4.34 5.73 18.71
C LYS A 108 3.75 6.55 17.58
N ARG A 109 2.43 6.48 17.35
CA ARG A 109 1.75 7.38 16.43
C ARG A 109 1.96 8.84 16.82
N ASN A 110 1.85 9.15 18.11
CA ASN A 110 2.06 10.50 18.62
C ASN A 110 3.50 11.00 18.48
N GLU A 111 4.50 10.12 18.65
CA GLU A 111 5.91 10.43 18.36
C GLU A 111 6.08 10.78 16.88
N ILE A 112 5.61 9.91 15.97
CA ILE A 112 5.68 10.13 14.51
C ILE A 112 4.98 11.44 14.11
N ARG A 113 3.75 11.66 14.57
CA ARG A 113 2.97 12.89 14.33
C ARG A 113 3.68 14.13 14.87
N GLY A 114 4.40 14.01 15.98
CA GLY A 114 5.24 15.06 16.53
C GLY A 114 6.31 15.52 15.55
N PHE A 115 7.02 14.58 14.91
CA PHE A 115 8.01 14.89 13.88
C PHE A 115 7.37 15.46 12.60
N LEU A 116 6.27 14.86 12.14
CA LEU A 116 5.62 15.23 10.88
C LEU A 116 4.95 16.61 10.92
N PHE A 117 4.16 16.88 11.96
CA PHE A 117 3.21 17.98 11.97
C PHE A 117 3.58 19.11 12.91
N TYR A 118 4.44 18.81 13.90
CA TYR A 118 4.82 19.74 14.95
C TYR A 118 6.33 19.92 15.07
N PRO A 119 7.07 20.18 13.97
CA PRO A 119 8.50 20.41 14.08
C PRO A 119 8.76 21.61 15.00
N LYS A 120 9.61 21.40 16.02
CA LYS A 120 9.88 22.38 17.08
C LYS A 120 8.63 22.76 17.91
N GLY A 121 7.64 21.87 18.00
CA GLY A 121 6.42 22.06 18.79
C GLY A 121 5.43 23.06 18.19
N LYS A 122 5.52 23.35 16.88
CA LYS A 122 4.63 24.27 16.19
C LYS A 122 4.01 23.63 14.97
N LEU A 123 2.74 23.93 14.74
CA LEU A 123 2.01 23.50 13.56
C LEU A 123 2.68 24.04 12.28
N LEU A 124 2.73 23.20 11.26
CA LEU A 124 3.17 23.60 9.93
C LEU A 124 2.20 24.60 9.29
N SER A 125 2.70 25.37 8.32
CA SER A 125 1.85 26.25 7.52
C SER A 125 0.95 25.45 6.57
N LEU A 126 -0.24 25.96 6.23
CA LEU A 126 -1.13 25.33 5.25
C LEU A 126 -0.45 25.08 3.89
N ARG A 127 0.44 25.99 3.48
CA ARG A 127 1.24 25.82 2.25
C ARG A 127 2.16 24.59 2.34
N THR A 128 2.77 24.36 3.50
CA THR A 128 3.62 23.19 3.72
C THR A 128 2.79 21.90 3.69
N TYR A 129 1.60 21.91 4.30
CA TYR A 129 0.68 20.75 4.25
C TYR A 129 0.31 20.38 2.82
N LYS A 130 -0.11 21.35 2.00
CA LYS A 130 -0.44 21.12 0.58
C LYS A 130 0.75 20.50 -0.18
N LYS A 131 1.95 21.04 0.03
CA LYS A 131 3.17 20.50 -0.57
C LYS A 131 3.41 19.05 -0.14
N TYR A 132 3.24 18.73 1.14
CA TYR A 132 3.44 17.36 1.63
C TYR A 132 2.39 16.39 1.07
N VAL A 133 1.13 16.83 0.94
CA VAL A 133 0.06 16.06 0.27
C VAL A 133 0.46 15.73 -1.16
N GLU A 134 0.88 16.73 -1.95
CA GLU A 134 1.37 16.52 -3.32
C GLU A 134 2.53 15.51 -3.35
N GLU A 135 3.53 15.67 -2.48
CA GLU A 135 4.69 14.78 -2.43
C GLU A 135 4.31 13.32 -2.11
N VAL A 136 3.40 13.08 -1.16
CA VAL A 136 2.98 11.71 -0.82
C VAL A 136 2.10 11.09 -1.90
N GLU A 137 1.33 11.89 -2.64
CA GLU A 137 0.55 11.44 -3.80
C GLU A 137 1.46 11.01 -4.97
N PHE A 138 2.55 11.75 -5.23
CA PHE A 138 3.55 11.36 -6.24
C PHE A 138 4.40 10.16 -5.82
N GLY A 139 4.54 9.92 -4.52
CA GLY A 139 5.16 8.73 -3.97
C GLY A 139 5.77 8.97 -2.59
N THR A 140 5.14 8.40 -1.55
CA THR A 140 5.52 8.59 -0.15
C THR A 140 7.02 8.40 0.12
N HIS A 141 7.65 7.35 -0.40
CA HIS A 141 9.07 7.08 -0.17
C HIS A 141 10.02 8.17 -0.68
N ARG A 142 9.56 9.03 -1.59
CA ARG A 142 10.33 10.16 -2.14
C ARG A 142 9.96 11.49 -1.48
N SER A 143 8.94 11.50 -0.62
CA SER A 143 8.48 12.71 0.06
C SER A 143 9.49 13.17 1.11
N LYS A 144 9.57 14.48 1.33
CA LYS A 144 10.44 15.03 2.37
C LYS A 144 9.99 14.58 3.76
N ALA A 145 8.68 14.51 3.97
CA ALA A 145 8.08 14.03 5.20
C ALA A 145 8.54 12.61 5.58
N TYR A 146 8.62 11.70 4.60
CA TYR A 146 9.10 10.34 4.84
C TYR A 146 10.61 10.30 5.08
N GLU A 147 11.39 11.05 4.29
CA GLU A 147 12.83 11.18 4.47
C GLU A 147 13.17 11.64 5.90
N ASP A 148 12.49 12.66 6.40
CA ASP A 148 12.69 13.20 7.75
C ASP A 148 12.37 12.16 8.84
N ILE A 149 11.40 11.27 8.62
CA ILE A 149 11.09 10.16 9.52
C ILE A 149 12.21 9.11 9.50
N ILE A 150 12.68 8.71 8.32
CA ILE A 150 13.80 7.77 8.20
C ILE A 150 15.09 8.35 8.79
N GLU A 151 15.32 9.66 8.63
CA GLU A 151 16.40 10.38 9.28
C GLU A 151 16.25 10.37 10.81
N ALA A 152 15.04 10.63 11.33
CA ALA A 152 14.78 10.56 12.77
C ALA A 152 15.03 9.15 13.34
N ILE A 153 14.67 8.10 12.59
CA ILE A 153 14.94 6.71 12.97
C ILE A 153 16.43 6.41 12.95
N SER A 154 17.11 6.74 11.86
CA SER A 154 18.55 6.48 11.70
C SER A 154 19.41 7.29 12.69
N SER A 155 18.95 8.48 13.08
CA SER A 155 19.59 9.31 14.11
C SER A 155 19.15 8.97 15.54
N SER A 156 18.38 7.89 15.76
CA SER A 156 17.89 7.45 17.07
C SER A 156 17.06 8.49 17.83
N LYS A 157 16.41 9.42 17.11
CA LYS A 157 15.43 10.37 17.66
C LYS A 157 14.03 9.77 17.71
N LEU A 158 13.77 8.78 16.86
CA LEU A 158 12.55 7.99 16.81
C LEU A 158 12.93 6.50 16.86
N PHE A 159 12.29 5.75 17.74
CA PHE A 159 12.59 4.31 17.89
C PHE A 159 11.44 3.49 17.32
N LEU A 160 11.70 2.83 16.19
CA LEU A 160 10.82 1.85 15.55
C LEU A 160 11.61 0.59 15.23
N THR A 161 11.01 -0.55 15.52
CA THR A 161 11.59 -1.87 15.31
C THR A 161 11.29 -2.35 13.90
N LYS A 162 12.33 -2.74 13.17
CA LYS A 162 12.18 -3.41 11.87
C LYS A 162 12.01 -4.90 12.09
N VAL A 163 10.88 -5.45 11.67
CA VAL A 163 10.59 -6.88 11.78
C VAL A 163 11.13 -7.56 10.53
N LYS A 164 11.90 -8.64 10.72
CA LYS A 164 12.29 -9.50 9.59
C LYS A 164 10.99 -10.04 8.98
N ARG A 165 10.77 -9.83 7.69
CA ARG A 165 9.68 -10.51 6.97
C ARG A 165 9.92 -12.01 7.12
N THR A 166 9.16 -12.67 8.00
CA THR A 166 9.15 -14.12 8.11
C THR A 166 8.64 -14.64 6.78
N LYS A 167 9.49 -15.37 6.05
CA LYS A 167 9.10 -15.84 4.73
C LYS A 167 8.00 -16.88 4.91
N ARG A 168 6.98 -16.88 4.04
CA ARG A 168 5.78 -17.74 4.17
C ARG A 168 6.12 -19.23 4.38
N TRP A 169 7.23 -19.71 3.82
CA TRP A 169 7.71 -21.09 4.00
C TRP A 169 8.43 -21.38 5.33
N GLU A 170 8.82 -20.36 6.09
CA GLU A 170 9.39 -20.52 7.43
C GLU A 170 8.29 -20.74 8.48
N LEU A 171 7.10 -20.18 8.25
CA LEU A 171 5.91 -20.43 9.08
C LEU A 171 5.44 -21.88 8.97
N GLY A 172 5.44 -22.49 7.77
CA GLY A 172 5.08 -23.91 7.59
C GLY A 172 5.96 -24.88 8.41
N LYS A 173 7.25 -24.57 8.56
CA LYS A 173 8.20 -25.40 9.34
C LYS A 173 7.98 -25.33 10.85
N VAL A 174 7.29 -24.31 11.36
CA VAL A 174 6.97 -24.18 12.79
C VAL A 174 5.80 -25.08 13.17
N TRP A 175 4.85 -25.28 12.25
CA TRP A 175 3.70 -26.17 12.47
C TRP A 175 4.10 -27.65 12.41
N GLU A 176 4.93 -28.07 11.46
CA GLU A 176 5.42 -29.47 11.37
C GLU A 176 6.20 -29.90 12.62
N ARG A 177 6.94 -28.99 13.27
CA ARG A 177 7.72 -29.31 14.48
C ARG A 177 6.88 -29.39 15.76
N GLY A 178 5.62 -28.94 15.71
CA GLY A 178 4.68 -28.97 16.83
C GLY A 178 3.84 -30.24 16.91
N GLU A 179 3.68 -30.97 15.79
CA GLU A 179 2.92 -32.23 15.75
C GLU A 179 3.74 -33.47 16.14
N GLU A 180 5.07 -33.42 16.03
CA GLU A 180 5.94 -34.58 16.34
C GLU A 180 6.27 -34.75 17.84
N ARG A 181 5.55 -34.06 18.73
CA ARG A 181 5.74 -34.15 20.20
C ARG A 181 4.45 -34.41 20.99
N ARG A 182 3.47 -35.10 20.41
CA ARG A 182 2.31 -35.62 21.14
C ARG A 182 2.24 -37.14 21.08
#